data_AF-C7BJ38-F1
#
_entry.id   AF-C7BJ38-F1
#
_cell.length_a   1.000
_cell.length_b   1.000
_cell.length_c   1.000
_cell.angle_alpha   90.00
_cell.angle_beta   90.00
_cell.angle_gamma   90.00
#
_symmetry.space_group_name_H-M   'P 1'
#
loop_
_entity.id
_entity.type
_entity.pdbx_description
1 polymer ?
#
loop_
_entity_poly.entity_id
_entity_poly.type
_entity_poly.pdbx_seq_one_letter_code
_entity_poly.pdbx_strand_id
1 'polypeptide(L)'
;MNGNLRNAGIEPKDSLKLFENSIPSSKNYGNKEVRFAKDEKGNIHRFDGTNGEYHWNGSTGDVKNPLNKNDIPNEVKKQLGLSGKWR
;
A
#
# COMPACT_ATOMS: atom_id res chain seq x y z
N MET A 1 -10.10 16.33 17.50
CA MET A 1 -8.72 15.93 17.20
C MET A 1 -8.56 15.94 15.69
N ASN A 2 -7.88 16.96 15.14
CA ASN A 2 -7.74 17.10 13.69
C ASN A 2 -6.59 16.21 13.23
N GLY A 3 -6.91 14.95 12.86
CA GLY A 3 -5.98 13.97 12.28
C GLY A 3 -5.56 14.31 10.86
N ASN A 4 -5.29 15.58 10.57
CA ASN A 4 -4.76 16.02 9.28
C ASN A 4 -3.25 16.19 9.42
N LEU A 5 -2.51 15.08 9.37
CA LEU A 5 -1.09 15.14 9.06
C LEU A 5 -1.01 15.81 7.68
N ARG A 6 -0.38 16.98 7.58
CA ARG A 6 -0.25 17.74 6.31
C ARG A 6 0.45 16.94 5.19
N ASN A 7 1.01 15.79 5.54
CA ASN A 7 1.67 14.79 4.69
C ASN A 7 0.94 13.43 4.61
N ALA A 8 -0.25 13.28 5.22
CA ALA A 8 -1.07 12.10 4.97
C ALA A 8 -1.50 12.14 3.51
N GLY A 9 -1.25 11.05 2.81
CA GLY A 9 -1.73 10.87 1.45
C GLY A 9 -3.25 11.01 1.36
N ILE A 10 -3.78 11.09 0.14
CA ILE A 10 -5.24 11.09 -0.06
C ILE A 10 -5.70 9.64 -0.15
N GLU A 11 -6.42 9.18 0.87
CA GLU A 11 -7.01 7.84 0.83
C GLU A 11 -7.98 7.72 -0.37
N PRO A 12 -7.84 6.69 -1.21
CA PRO A 12 -8.71 6.48 -2.36
C PRO A 12 -10.13 6.10 -1.92
N LYS A 13 -11.16 6.50 -2.67
CA LYS A 13 -12.58 6.20 -2.35
C LYS A 13 -12.89 4.70 -2.33
N ASP A 14 -12.09 3.91 -3.02
CA ASP A 14 -12.16 2.46 -3.12
C ASP A 14 -11.16 1.76 -2.18
N SER A 15 -10.68 2.45 -1.12
CA SER A 15 -9.72 1.92 -0.15
C SER A 15 -10.14 0.58 0.46
N LEU A 16 -11.43 0.42 0.79
CA LEU A 16 -11.96 -0.83 1.32
C LEU A 16 -11.84 -1.99 0.32
N LYS A 17 -12.26 -1.78 -0.94
CA LYS A 17 -12.14 -2.79 -2.00
C LYS A 17 -10.68 -3.13 -2.29
N LEU A 18 -9.80 -2.12 -2.28
CA LEU A 18 -8.36 -2.33 -2.43
C LEU A 18 -7.80 -3.14 -1.26
N PHE A 19 -8.24 -2.87 -0.04
CA PHE A 19 -7.83 -3.62 1.14
C PHE A 19 -8.29 -5.09 1.08
N GLU A 20 -9.54 -5.36 0.71
CA GLU A 20 -10.08 -6.71 0.55
C GLU A 20 -9.30 -7.53 -0.48
N ASN A 21 -8.84 -6.88 -1.56
CA ASN A 21 -8.03 -7.50 -2.61
C ASN A 21 -6.52 -7.41 -2.34
N SER A 22 -6.10 -6.91 -1.17
CA SER A 22 -4.69 -6.74 -0.85
C SER A 22 -4.04 -8.06 -0.47
N ILE A 23 -2.75 -8.19 -0.77
CA ILE A 23 -1.90 -9.31 -0.37
C ILE A 23 -0.96 -8.90 0.76
N PRO A 24 -0.69 -9.78 1.74
CA PRO A 24 0.27 -9.49 2.79
C PRO A 24 1.70 -9.41 2.22
N SER A 25 2.49 -8.54 2.80
CA SER A 25 3.92 -8.43 2.55
C SER A 25 4.66 -9.62 3.14
N SER A 26 5.65 -10.14 2.43
CA SER A 26 6.56 -11.16 2.98
C SER A 26 7.68 -10.59 3.85
N LYS A 27 7.82 -9.25 3.92
CA LYS A 27 8.75 -8.60 4.86
C LYS A 27 8.17 -8.58 6.27
N ASN A 28 9.04 -8.74 7.27
CA ASN A 28 8.69 -8.54 8.67
C ASN A 28 8.73 -7.04 9.00
N TYR A 29 7.65 -6.49 9.57
CA TYR A 29 7.55 -5.08 10.01
C TYR A 29 7.35 -4.97 11.53
N GLY A 30 7.96 -5.89 12.29
CA GLY A 30 7.81 -5.98 13.74
C GLY A 30 6.40 -6.40 14.14
N ASN A 31 5.69 -5.54 14.86
CA ASN A 31 4.32 -5.76 15.31
C ASN A 31 3.25 -5.34 14.28
N LYS A 32 3.67 -4.98 13.07
CA LYS A 32 2.77 -4.52 12.00
C LYS A 32 2.61 -5.58 10.93
N GLU A 33 1.40 -5.70 10.43
CA GLU A 33 1.13 -6.38 9.16
C GLU A 33 1.10 -5.33 8.05
N VAL A 34 1.88 -5.50 6.99
CA VAL A 34 1.83 -4.59 5.84
C VAL A 34 1.22 -5.34 4.67
N ARG A 35 0.25 -4.74 4.00
CA ARG A 35 -0.44 -5.31 2.84
C ARG A 35 -0.34 -4.38 1.64
N PHE A 36 -0.42 -4.94 0.45
CA PHE A 36 -0.35 -4.19 -0.81
C PHE A 36 -1.45 -4.59 -1.77
N ALA A 37 -1.99 -3.61 -2.49
CA ALA A 37 -3.01 -3.83 -3.51
C ALA A 37 -2.66 -3.05 -4.79
N LYS A 38 -3.11 -3.54 -5.94
CA LYS A 38 -2.96 -2.85 -7.23
C LYS A 38 -4.33 -2.33 -7.67
N ASP A 39 -4.41 -1.03 -7.99
CA ASP A 39 -5.61 -0.44 -8.56
C ASP A 39 -5.74 -0.72 -10.07
N GLU A 40 -6.88 -0.32 -10.67
CA GLU A 40 -7.14 -0.49 -12.10
C GLU A 40 -6.18 0.31 -13.00
N LYS A 41 -5.54 1.36 -12.45
CA LYS A 41 -4.55 2.19 -13.15
C LYS A 41 -3.13 1.63 -13.03
N GLY A 42 -2.94 0.55 -12.26
CA GLY A 42 -1.64 -0.06 -12.01
C GLY A 42 -0.83 0.59 -10.89
N ASN A 43 -1.42 1.49 -10.10
CA ASN A 43 -0.80 2.04 -8.90
C ASN A 43 -0.84 1.01 -7.76
N ILE A 44 0.20 1.01 -6.93
CA ILE A 44 0.28 0.14 -5.77
C ILE A 44 -0.03 0.93 -4.52
N HIS A 45 -0.99 0.45 -3.74
CA HIS A 45 -1.41 1.00 -2.46
C HIS A 45 -0.83 0.17 -1.33
N ARG A 46 -0.43 0.81 -0.22
CA ARG A 46 0.04 0.15 1.00
C ARG A 46 -0.98 0.32 2.12
N PHE A 47 -1.16 -0.72 2.91
CA PHE A 47 -1.94 -0.70 4.14
C PHE A 47 -1.08 -1.20 5.29
N ASP A 48 -1.11 -0.49 6.41
CA ASP A 48 -0.41 -0.88 7.63
C ASP A 48 -1.46 -1.29 8.68
N GLY A 49 -1.30 -2.49 9.21
CA GLY A 49 -2.15 -3.11 10.20
C GLY A 49 -1.46 -3.17 11.56
N THR A 50 -2.18 -2.82 12.63
CA THR A 50 -1.74 -3.04 14.02
C THR A 50 -2.95 -3.41 14.85
N ASN A 51 -2.87 -4.51 15.61
CA ASN A 51 -3.96 -5.01 16.45
C ASN A 51 -5.31 -5.22 15.70
N GLY A 52 -5.26 -5.60 14.42
CA GLY A 52 -6.44 -5.84 13.59
C GLY A 52 -7.04 -4.60 12.94
N GLU A 53 -6.56 -3.40 13.26
CA GLU A 53 -6.94 -2.16 12.58
C GLU A 53 -5.96 -1.85 11.45
N TYR A 54 -6.49 -1.52 10.28
CA TYR A 54 -5.69 -1.23 9.09
C TYR A 54 -5.92 0.19 8.61
N HIS A 55 -4.83 0.86 8.26
CA HIS A 55 -4.85 2.19 7.67
C HIS A 55 -4.17 2.18 6.31
N TRP A 56 -4.76 2.85 5.34
CA TRP A 56 -4.07 3.13 4.10
C TRP A 56 -2.88 4.08 4.37
N ASN A 57 -1.71 3.73 3.83
CA ASN A 57 -0.45 4.42 4.08
C ASN A 57 0.32 4.70 2.77
N GLY A 58 -0.35 5.36 1.83
CA GLY A 58 0.26 5.86 0.58
C GLY A 58 0.07 4.93 -0.62
N SER A 59 0.33 5.48 -1.80
CA SER A 59 0.35 4.74 -3.06
C SER A 59 1.42 5.24 -4.02
N THR A 60 1.79 4.44 -5.01
CA THR A 60 2.78 4.85 -6.04
C THR A 60 2.23 5.93 -6.98
N GLY A 61 0.91 6.16 -6.96
CA GLY A 61 0.23 7.21 -7.71
C GLY A 61 -0.10 8.43 -6.86
N ASP A 62 0.20 8.43 -5.56
CA ASP A 62 -0.03 9.56 -4.67
C ASP A 62 1.09 10.58 -4.80
N VAL A 63 0.72 11.82 -5.13
CA VAL A 63 1.64 12.95 -5.30
C VAL A 63 2.10 13.49 -3.94
N LYS A 64 1.29 13.36 -2.88
CA LYS A 64 1.60 13.90 -1.55
C LYS A 64 2.41 12.93 -0.70
N ASN A 65 2.12 11.63 -0.79
CA ASN A 65 2.84 10.59 -0.08
C ASN A 65 3.15 9.39 -1.00
N PRO A 66 4.09 9.56 -1.95
CA PRO A 66 4.42 8.52 -2.92
C PRO A 66 5.04 7.31 -2.22
N LEU A 67 4.45 6.14 -2.41
CA LEU A 67 5.07 4.87 -2.06
C LEU A 67 6.23 4.60 -3.02
N ASN A 68 7.44 4.38 -2.51
CA ASN A 68 8.58 4.06 -3.35
C ASN A 68 8.50 2.60 -3.83
N LYS A 69 8.79 2.37 -5.12
CA LYS A 69 8.81 1.02 -5.71
C LYS A 69 9.81 0.08 -5.04
N ASN A 70 10.85 0.63 -4.43
CA ASN A 70 11.88 -0.13 -3.71
C ASN A 70 11.39 -0.63 -2.34
N ASP A 71 10.35 -0.02 -1.78
CA ASP A 71 9.76 -0.44 -0.51
C ASP A 71 8.88 -1.67 -0.68
N ILE A 72 8.38 -1.90 -1.90
CA ILE A 72 7.52 -3.03 -2.25
C ILE A 72 8.39 -4.30 -2.44
N PRO A 73 8.15 -5.37 -1.67
CA PRO A 73 8.90 -6.62 -1.83
C PRO A 73 8.74 -7.24 -3.22
N ASN A 74 9.80 -7.89 -3.72
CA ASN A 74 9.78 -8.52 -5.05
C ASN A 74 8.72 -9.61 -5.19
N GLU A 75 8.42 -10.33 -4.11
CA GLU A 75 7.37 -11.34 -4.11
C GLU A 75 5.98 -10.71 -4.28
N VAL A 76 5.69 -9.62 -3.56
CA VAL A 76 4.46 -8.83 -3.71
C VAL A 76 4.35 -8.33 -5.15
N LYS A 77 5.44 -7.80 -5.72
CA LYS A 77 5.46 -7.37 -7.12
C LYS A 77 5.11 -8.53 -8.06
N LYS A 78 5.66 -9.72 -7.84
CA LYS A 78 5.37 -10.93 -8.64
C LYS A 78 3.91 -11.36 -8.50
N GLN A 79 3.37 -11.41 -7.28
CA GLN A 79 1.98 -11.80 -7.03
C GLN A 79 0.97 -10.80 -7.63
N LEU A 80 1.29 -9.51 -7.63
CA LEU A 80 0.49 -8.47 -8.29
C LEU A 80 0.69 -8.40 -9.82
N GLY A 81 1.51 -9.30 -10.39
CA GLY A 81 1.76 -9.38 -11.82
C GLY A 81 2.58 -8.20 -12.38
N LEU A 82 3.41 -7.57 -11.56
CA LEU A 82 4.25 -6.45 -11.97
C LEU A 82 5.53 -6.96 -12.63
N SER A 83 5.72 -6.66 -13.92
CA SER A 83 6.87 -7.09 -14.72
C SER A 83 7.64 -5.91 -15.33
N GLY A 84 8.87 -6.17 -15.82
CA GLY A 84 9.68 -5.22 -16.59
C GLY A 84 10.10 -3.97 -15.80
N LYS A 85 9.24 -2.93 -15.79
CA LYS A 85 9.46 -1.61 -15.15
C LYS A 85 9.41 -1.60 -13.62
N TRP A 86 9.18 -2.76 -13.00
CA TRP A 86 9.06 -2.93 -11.55
C TRP A 86 10.16 -3.81 -10.95
N ARG A 87 10.94 -4.51 -11.79
CA ARG A 87 12.10 -5.32 -11.38
C ARG A 87 13.29 -4.43 -11.06
#